data_AF-A0A948GNR0-F1
#
_entry.id   AF-A0A948GNR0-F1
#
_cell.length_a   1.000
_cell.length_b   1.000
_cell.length_c   1.000
_cell.angle_alpha   90.00
_cell.angle_beta   90.00
_cell.angle_gamma   90.00
#
_symmetry.space_group_name_H-M   'P 1'
#
loop_
_entity.id
_entity.type
_entity.pdbx_description
1 polymer ?
#
loop_
_entity_poly.entity_id
_entity_poly.type
_entity_poly.pdbx_seq_one_letter_code
_entity_poly.pdbx_strand_id
1 'polypeptide(L)'
;MARDPTERHLIRLESRHFVTKCDGQIALIRRADALREVARLATIALPYLLSDDFAARDAQRSVLTAAEDKARELISDQIHSYLRAEPIAREKIRHRNMDTWANLTGPLAHLRPWAISKLNTAEQSRPAGT
;
A
#
# COMPACT_ATOMS: atom_id res chain seq x y z
N MET A 1 -0.97 35.63 -14.75
CA MET A 1 0.47 35.98 -14.78
C MET A 1 1.23 34.89 -15.51
N ALA A 2 1.98 35.21 -16.57
CA ALA A 2 2.82 34.24 -17.25
C ALA A 2 4.00 33.88 -16.33
N ARG A 3 4.15 32.60 -15.94
CA ARG A 3 5.32 32.12 -15.20
C ARG A 3 6.60 32.41 -15.98
N ASP A 4 7.58 32.99 -15.30
CA ASP A 4 8.94 33.24 -15.79
C ASP A 4 9.52 31.95 -16.41
N PRO A 5 10.16 32.00 -17.60
CA PRO A 5 10.87 30.87 -18.17
C PRO A 5 11.77 30.11 -17.18
N THR A 6 12.40 30.81 -16.24
CA THR A 6 13.26 30.23 -15.20
C THR A 6 12.45 29.38 -14.22
N GLU A 7 11.30 29.89 -13.76
CA GLU A 7 10.37 29.17 -12.88
C GLU A 7 9.86 27.90 -13.56
N ARG A 8 9.57 27.95 -14.86
CA ARG A 8 9.17 26.77 -15.64
C ARG A 8 10.29 25.74 -15.78
N HIS A 9 11.54 26.17 -15.82
CA HIS A 9 12.68 25.25 -15.83
C HIS A 9 12.85 24.56 -14.47
N LEU A 10 12.74 25.30 -13.38
CA LEU A 10 12.80 24.75 -12.02
C LEU A 10 11.69 23.73 -11.78
N ILE A 11 10.44 24.05 -12.14
CA ILE A 11 9.30 23.12 -11.99
C ILE A 11 9.54 21.81 -12.76
N ARG A 12 10.08 21.89 -13.99
CA ARG A 12 10.39 20.69 -14.79
C ARG A 12 11.49 19.84 -14.16
N LEU A 13 12.52 20.48 -13.60
CA LEU A 13 13.61 19.78 -12.93
C LEU A 13 13.09 19.08 -11.67
N GLU A 14 12.36 19.81 -10.82
CA GLU A 14 11.77 19.28 -9.59
C GLU A 14 10.77 18.16 -9.87
N SER A 15 9.95 18.28 -10.93
CA SER A 15 9.05 17.22 -11.37
C SER A 15 9.81 15.94 -11.70
N ARG A 16 10.91 16.02 -12.47
CA ARG A 16 11.75 14.85 -12.80
C ARG A 16 12.38 14.20 -11.57
N HIS A 17 12.88 15.02 -10.64
CA HIS A 17 13.43 14.52 -9.36
C HIS A 17 12.36 13.80 -8.54
N PHE A 18 11.16 14.37 -8.46
CA PHE A 18 10.05 13.77 -7.74
C PHE A 18 9.61 12.45 -8.37
N VAL A 19 9.49 12.39 -9.70
CA VAL A 19 9.17 11.14 -10.42
C VAL A 19 10.21 10.05 -10.12
N THR A 20 11.50 10.39 -10.20
CA THR A 20 12.58 9.45 -9.90
C THR A 20 12.51 8.94 -8.45
N LYS A 21 12.16 9.82 -7.51
CA LYS A 21 11.92 9.45 -6.10
C LYS A 21 10.74 8.48 -5.97
N CYS A 22 9.64 8.71 -6.68
CA CYS A 22 8.50 7.81 -6.72
C CYS A 22 8.89 6.42 -7.24
N ASP A 23 9.70 6.33 -8.29
CA ASP A 23 10.19 5.06 -8.82
C ASP A 23 11.02 4.28 -7.79
N GLY A 24 11.92 4.97 -7.09
CA GLY A 24 12.68 4.39 -5.97
C GLY A 24 11.76 3.90 -4.85
N GLN A 25 10.71 4.67 -4.52
CA GLN A 25 9.72 4.31 -3.52
C GLN A 25 8.95 3.05 -3.90
N ILE A 26 8.53 2.92 -5.16
CA ILE A 26 7.87 1.72 -5.70
C ILE A 26 8.77 0.50 -5.56
N ALA A 27 10.05 0.63 -5.88
CA ALA A 27 11.01 -0.47 -5.75
C ALA A 27 11.21 -0.92 -4.28
N LEU A 28 11.11 -0.01 -3.31
CA LEU A 28 11.12 -0.34 -1.89
C LEU A 28 9.81 -1.03 -1.48
N ILE A 29 8.66 -0.49 -1.90
CA ILE A 29 7.34 -1.07 -1.60
C ILE A 29 7.28 -2.52 -2.07
N ARG A 30 7.67 -2.81 -3.30
CA ARG A 30 7.61 -4.17 -3.87
C ARG A 30 8.41 -5.21 -3.06
N ARG A 31 9.46 -4.78 -2.37
CA ARG A 31 10.33 -5.63 -1.54
C ARG A 31 9.93 -5.68 -0.07
N ALA A 32 9.00 -4.83 0.38
CA ALA A 32 8.55 -4.82 1.76
C ALA A 32 7.82 -6.13 2.11
N ASP A 33 8.18 -6.71 3.24
CA ASP A 33 7.63 -7.97 3.77
C ASP A 33 6.58 -7.76 4.88
N ALA A 34 6.43 -6.52 5.35
CA ALA A 34 5.54 -6.15 6.44
C ALA A 34 4.58 -5.01 6.05
N LEU A 35 3.30 -5.15 6.41
CA LEU A 35 2.26 -4.14 6.13
C LEU A 35 2.57 -2.78 6.76
N ARG A 36 3.22 -2.76 7.92
CA ARG A 36 3.67 -1.51 8.57
C ARG A 36 4.65 -0.74 7.68
N GLU A 37 5.58 -1.44 7.05
CA GLU A 37 6.56 -0.82 6.17
C GLU A 37 5.91 -0.35 4.86
N VAL A 38 5.01 -1.16 4.29
CA VAL A 38 4.20 -0.75 3.11
C VAL A 38 3.41 0.53 3.40
N ALA A 39 2.73 0.62 4.56
CA ALA A 39 1.96 1.80 4.95
C ALA A 39 2.86 3.04 5.14
N ARG A 40 4.05 2.87 5.74
CA ARG A 40 5.03 3.95 5.88
C ARG A 40 5.49 4.44 4.50
N LEU A 41 5.81 3.51 3.59
CA LEU A 41 6.32 3.85 2.27
C LEU A 41 5.26 4.44 1.34
N ALA A 42 3.98 4.10 1.52
CA ALA A 42 2.87 4.68 0.77
C ALA A 42 2.68 6.19 1.02
N THR A 43 3.21 6.70 2.13
CA THR A 43 3.07 8.10 2.53
C THR A 43 4.16 8.95 1.87
N ILE A 44 3.97 9.29 0.59
CA ILE A 44 4.84 10.22 -0.14
C ILE A 44 4.14 11.57 -0.33
N ALA A 45 4.74 12.63 0.24
CA ALA A 45 4.20 13.98 0.14
C ALA A 45 4.55 14.62 -1.22
N LEU A 46 3.53 15.12 -1.93
CA LEU A 46 3.70 15.91 -3.15
C LEU A 46 4.13 17.33 -2.77
N PRO A 47 5.28 17.83 -3.26
CA PRO A 47 5.68 19.22 -3.03
C PRO A 47 4.63 20.20 -3.57
N TYR A 48 4.33 21.26 -2.83
CA TYR A 48 3.33 22.27 -3.24
C TYR A 48 3.64 22.89 -4.61
N LEU A 49 4.92 23.10 -4.92
CA LEU A 49 5.38 23.61 -6.22
C LEU A 49 4.92 22.73 -7.41
N LEU A 50 4.68 21.44 -7.15
CA LEU A 50 4.27 20.44 -8.15
C LEU A 50 2.79 20.08 -8.06
N SER A 51 1.98 20.84 -7.29
CA SER A 51 0.56 20.51 -7.06
C SER A 51 -0.25 20.35 -8.34
N ASP A 52 0.10 21.14 -9.36
CA ASP A 52 -0.56 21.18 -10.67
C ASP A 52 0.23 20.45 -11.77
N ASP A 53 1.39 19.87 -11.42
CA ASP A 53 2.19 19.12 -12.37
C ASP A 53 1.62 17.71 -12.55
N PHE A 54 1.16 17.42 -13.77
CA PHE A 54 0.49 16.16 -14.07
C PHE A 54 1.41 14.95 -13.85
N ALA A 55 2.67 15.03 -14.29
CA ALA A 55 3.61 13.91 -14.17
C ALA A 55 3.93 13.59 -12.71
N ALA A 56 4.13 14.61 -11.87
CA ALA A 56 4.36 14.42 -10.43
C ALA A 56 3.16 13.77 -9.74
N ARG A 57 1.93 14.21 -10.06
CA ARG A 57 0.70 13.61 -9.51
C ARG A 57 0.51 12.17 -9.97
N ASP A 58 0.77 11.88 -11.24
CA ASP A 58 0.65 10.54 -11.78
C ASP A 58 1.65 9.58 -11.13
N ALA A 59 2.91 10.00 -10.98
CA ALA A 59 3.92 9.23 -10.26
C ALA A 59 3.55 8.98 -8.79
N GLN A 60 2.99 9.98 -8.08
CA GLN A 60 2.45 9.78 -6.73
C GLN A 60 1.34 8.74 -6.71
N ARG A 61 0.43 8.76 -7.69
CA ARG A 61 -0.64 7.75 -7.80
C ARG A 61 -0.06 6.35 -8.04
N SER A 62 0.96 6.22 -8.90
CA SER A 62 1.63 4.94 -9.13
C SER A 62 2.24 4.36 -7.86
N VAL A 63 2.80 5.19 -6.96
CA VAL A 63 3.28 4.76 -5.64
C VAL A 63 2.13 4.19 -4.81
N LEU A 64 0.98 4.87 -4.77
CA LEU A 64 -0.18 4.41 -4.01
C LEU A 64 -0.75 3.11 -4.55
N THR A 65 -0.87 2.98 -5.88
CA THR A 65 -1.29 1.74 -6.54
C THR A 65 -0.35 0.58 -6.19
N ALA A 66 0.96 0.79 -6.32
CA ALA A 66 1.94 -0.25 -5.97
C ALA A 66 1.88 -0.64 -4.48
N ALA A 67 1.63 0.32 -3.59
CA ALA A 67 1.46 0.05 -2.16
C ALA A 67 0.18 -0.74 -1.88
N GLU A 68 -0.91 -0.42 -2.55
CA GLU A 68 -2.17 -1.14 -2.42
C GLU A 68 -2.03 -2.58 -2.92
N ASP A 69 -1.44 -2.78 -4.09
CA ASP A 69 -1.17 -4.10 -4.66
C ASP A 69 -0.33 -4.96 -3.71
N LYS A 70 0.77 -4.40 -3.19
CA LYS A 70 1.64 -5.13 -2.26
C LYS A 70 0.95 -5.44 -0.93
N ALA A 71 0.15 -4.52 -0.41
CA ALA A 71 -0.62 -4.77 0.81
C ALA A 71 -1.64 -5.89 0.61
N ARG A 72 -2.33 -5.91 -0.54
CA ARG A 72 -3.27 -6.98 -0.92
C ARG A 72 -2.58 -8.33 -1.06
N GLU A 73 -1.37 -8.38 -1.64
CA GLU A 73 -0.53 -9.58 -1.71
C GLU A 73 -0.24 -10.14 -0.31
N LEU A 74 0.33 -9.31 0.58
CA LEU A 74 0.70 -9.73 1.95
C LEU A 74 -0.53 -10.18 2.77
N ILE A 75 -1.66 -9.49 2.63
CA ILE A 75 -2.93 -9.89 3.28
C ILE A 75 -3.39 -11.25 2.74
N SER A 76 -3.30 -11.48 1.43
CA SER A 76 -3.69 -12.74 0.81
C SER A 76 -2.82 -13.89 1.32
N ASP A 77 -1.51 -13.69 1.44
CA ASP A 77 -0.59 -14.68 2.01
C ASP A 77 -0.90 -14.99 3.47
N GLN A 78 -1.23 -13.97 4.27
CA GLN A 78 -1.65 -14.12 5.66
C GLN A 78 -2.96 -14.92 5.79
N ILE A 79 -3.93 -14.69 4.90
CA ILE A 79 -5.18 -15.44 4.84
C ILE A 79 -4.91 -16.90 4.41
N HIS A 80 -4.08 -17.12 3.40
CA HIS A 80 -3.69 -18.47 2.99
C HIS A 80 -2.99 -19.23 4.11
N SER A 81 -2.08 -18.57 4.85
CA SER A 81 -1.43 -19.14 6.02
C SER A 81 -2.44 -19.51 7.11
N TYR A 82 -3.47 -18.69 7.34
CA TYR A 82 -4.54 -18.99 8.27
C TYR A 82 -5.37 -20.21 7.84
N LEU A 83 -5.75 -20.30 6.56
CA LEU A 83 -6.54 -21.41 6.04
C LEU A 83 -5.83 -22.76 6.15
N ARG A 84 -4.51 -22.77 5.94
CA ARG A 84 -3.66 -23.98 6.04
C ARG A 84 -3.29 -24.35 7.47
N ALA A 85 -3.50 -23.46 8.44
CA ALA A 85 -3.13 -23.71 9.82
C ALA A 85 -4.02 -24.76 10.49
N GLU A 86 -3.46 -25.48 11.45
CA GLU A 86 -4.18 -26.41 12.32
C GLU A 86 -5.22 -25.68 13.18
N PRO A 87 -6.36 -26.33 13.52
CA PRO A 87 -7.44 -25.72 14.29
C PRO A 87 -6.98 -25.01 15.57
N ILE A 88 -6.04 -25.60 16.30
CA ILE A 88 -5.52 -25.08 17.56
C ILE A 88 -4.70 -23.78 17.36
N ALA A 89 -4.02 -23.64 16.23
CA ALA A 89 -3.18 -22.48 15.93
C ALA A 89 -3.95 -21.33 15.25
N ARG A 90 -5.13 -21.61 14.68
CA ARG A 90 -5.92 -20.65 13.89
C ARG A 90 -6.29 -19.40 14.67
N GLU A 91 -6.79 -19.55 15.90
CA GLU A 91 -7.24 -18.39 16.67
C GLU A 91 -6.07 -17.43 16.96
N LYS A 92 -4.89 -17.99 17.27
CA LYS A 92 -3.67 -17.20 17.47
C LYS A 92 -3.23 -16.50 16.18
N ILE A 93 -3.28 -17.18 15.04
CA ILE A 93 -2.92 -16.60 13.74
C ILE A 93 -3.91 -15.51 13.34
N ARG A 94 -5.20 -15.72 13.58
CA ARG A 94 -6.26 -14.74 13.34
C ARG A 94 -6.00 -13.45 14.12
N HIS A 95 -5.80 -13.54 15.42
CA HIS A 95 -5.48 -12.39 16.26
C HIS A 95 -4.23 -11.66 15.76
N ARG A 96 -3.14 -12.39 15.48
CA ARG A 96 -1.91 -11.82 14.92
C ARG A 96 -2.16 -11.10 13.59
N ASN A 97 -2.98 -11.67 12.71
CA ASN A 97 -3.32 -11.05 11.43
C ASN A 97 -4.11 -9.76 11.65
N MET A 98 -5.08 -9.75 12.57
CA MET A 98 -5.84 -8.54 12.91
C MET A 98 -4.94 -7.43 13.47
N ASP A 99 -4.00 -7.76 14.37
CA ASP A 99 -3.00 -6.81 14.88
C ASP A 99 -2.10 -6.30 13.75
N THR A 100 -1.73 -7.17 12.81
CA THR A 100 -0.90 -6.78 11.67
C THR A 100 -1.66 -5.83 10.74
N TRP A 101 -2.94 -6.09 10.47
CA TRP A 101 -3.80 -5.24 9.64
C TRP A 101 -4.09 -3.89 10.29
N ALA A 102 -4.08 -3.79 11.62
CA ALA A 102 -4.18 -2.51 12.31
C ALA A 102 -3.06 -1.52 11.94
N ASN A 103 -1.93 -2.00 11.41
CA ASN A 103 -0.84 -1.14 10.92
C ASN A 103 -1.14 -0.47 9.56
N LEU A 104 -2.18 -0.88 8.84
CA LEU A 104 -2.61 -0.23 7.60
C LEU A 104 -3.18 1.15 7.93
N THR A 105 -2.44 2.22 7.67
CA THR A 105 -2.87 3.60 8.02
C THR A 105 -2.86 4.51 6.79
N GLY A 106 -3.35 5.74 6.97
CA GLY A 106 -3.36 6.77 5.93
C GLY A 106 -4.08 6.28 4.65
N PRO A 107 -3.42 6.32 3.47
CA PRO A 107 -4.05 5.95 2.21
C PRO A 107 -4.49 4.48 2.15
N LEU A 108 -3.92 3.60 2.99
CA LEU A 108 -4.21 2.16 2.99
C LEU A 108 -5.21 1.74 4.08
N ALA A 109 -5.74 2.68 4.88
CA ALA A 109 -6.64 2.35 5.99
C ALA A 109 -7.91 1.60 5.55
N HIS A 110 -8.38 1.87 4.33
CA HIS A 110 -9.53 1.21 3.72
C HIS A 110 -9.32 -0.30 3.48
N LEU A 111 -8.08 -0.78 3.47
CA LEU A 111 -7.78 -2.20 3.31
C LEU A 111 -8.05 -3.02 4.59
N ARG A 112 -8.20 -2.39 5.77
CA ARG A 112 -8.56 -3.10 7.01
C ARG A 112 -9.91 -3.80 6.91
N PRO A 113 -11.03 -3.10 6.64
CA PRO A 113 -12.32 -3.76 6.49
C PRO A 113 -12.34 -4.73 5.29
N TRP A 114 -11.59 -4.45 4.23
CA TRP A 114 -11.43 -5.37 3.11
C TRP A 114 -10.78 -6.70 3.51
N ALA A 115 -9.67 -6.65 4.28
CA ALA A 115 -8.98 -7.84 4.77
C ALA A 115 -9.88 -8.70 5.67
N ILE A 116 -10.62 -8.05 6.58
CA ILE A 116 -11.59 -8.72 7.46
C ILE A 116 -12.69 -9.40 6.64
N SER A 117 -13.25 -8.69 5.65
CA SER A 117 -14.26 -9.26 4.76
C SER A 117 -13.73 -10.48 4.00
N LYS A 118 -12.50 -10.41 3.48
CA LYS A 118 -11.85 -11.52 2.78
C LYS A 118 -11.63 -12.74 3.67
N LEU A 119 -11.21 -12.52 4.92
CA LEU A 119 -11.07 -13.60 5.90
C LEU A 119 -12.42 -14.27 6.17
N ASN A 120 -13.47 -13.50 6.43
CA ASN A 120 -14.80 -14.04 6.72
C ASN A 120 -15.34 -14.87 5.53
N THR A 121 -15.15 -14.40 4.30
CA THR A 121 -15.52 -15.18 3.10
C THR A 121 -14.69 -16.46 2.98
N ALA A 122 -13.41 -16.41 3.30
CA ALA A 122 -12.53 -17.58 3.29
C ALA A 122 -12.92 -18.61 4.36
N GLU A 123 -13.41 -18.16 5.51
CA GLU A 123 -13.96 -19.03 6.56
C GLU A 123 -15.27 -19.70 6.14
N GLN A 124 -16.17 -18.97 5.49
CA GLN A 124 -17.46 -19.49 5.01
C GLN A 124 -17.34 -20.46 3.85
N SER A 125 -16.38 -20.22 2.95
CA SER A 125 -16.12 -21.09 1.79
C SER A 125 -15.38 -22.37 2.16
N ARG A 126 -14.94 -22.51 3.41
CA ARG A 126 -14.41 -23.78 3.88
C ARG A 126 -15.57 -24.77 4.02
N PRO A 127 -15.55 -25.92 3.32
CA PRO A 127 -16.56 -26.94 3.53
C PRO A 127 -16.56 -27.31 5.01
N ALA A 128 -17.76 -27.38 5.59
CA ALA A 128 -17.96 -28.03 6.88
C ALA A 128 -17.62 -29.52 6.67
N GLY A 129 -16.35 -29.87 6.88
CA GLY A 129 -15.86 -31.23 6.79
C GLY A 129 -14.70 -31.39 7.77
N THR A 130 -14.60 -32.49 8.49
CA THR A 130 -15.40 -33.73 8.56
C THR A 130 -15.02 -34.40 9.88
#